data_AF-A0A0F5VIL2-F1
#
_entry.id   AF-A0A0F5VIL2-F1
#
_cell.length_a   1.000
_cell.length_b   1.000
_cell.length_c   1.000
_cell.angle_alpha   90.00
_cell.angle_beta   90.00
_cell.angle_gamma   90.00
#
_symmetry.space_group_name_H-M   'P 1'
#
loop_
_entity.id
_entity.type
_entity.pdbx_description
1 polymer ?
#
loop_
_entity_poly.entity_id
_entity_poly.type
_entity_poly.pdbx_seq_one_letter_code
_entity_poly.pdbx_strand_id
1 'polypeptide(L)'
;RQAVADGADLLGVAGGDGTQALVAGVAAAHDVPFMVLAAGTRNHFAMDLGLDRADPAGGLDALTDGVELRVDLGEVAGLPFVNTVSFGAYAEIVQSPDYRDAKAVTALDQLPDLLLGEAAAKL
;
A
#
# COMPACT_ATOMS: atom_id res chain seq x y z
N ARG A 1 15.29 -8.29 2.24
CA ARG A 1 16.67 -8.12 2.74
C ARG A 1 17.51 -9.36 2.45
N GLN A 2 17.16 -10.54 2.98
CA GLN A 2 17.91 -11.78 2.69
C GLN A 2 18.04 -12.05 1.18
N ALA A 3 16.96 -11.95 0.41
CA ALA A 3 17.01 -12.12 -1.04
C ALA A 3 18.06 -11.23 -1.74
N VAL A 4 18.15 -9.95 -1.35
CA VAL A 4 19.18 -9.04 -1.88
C VAL A 4 20.58 -9.47 -1.45
N ALA A 5 20.75 -9.87 -0.18
CA ALA A 5 22.02 -10.37 0.33
C ALA A 5 22.48 -11.65 -0.39
N ASP A 6 21.52 -12.46 -0.86
CA ASP A 6 21.76 -13.67 -1.65
C ASP A 6 21.99 -13.37 -3.15
N GLY A 7 21.96 -12.09 -3.56
CA GLY A 7 22.26 -11.65 -4.92
C GLY A 7 21.05 -11.44 -5.82
N ALA A 8 19.83 -11.36 -5.27
CA ALA A 8 18.67 -10.96 -6.07
C ALA A 8 18.84 -9.54 -6.62
N ASP A 9 18.67 -9.40 -7.92
CA ASP A 9 18.71 -8.15 -8.68
C ASP A 9 17.34 -7.46 -8.80
N LEU A 10 16.27 -8.12 -8.36
CA LEU A 10 14.91 -7.58 -8.31
C LEU A 10 14.14 -8.16 -7.10
N LEU A 11 13.28 -7.34 -6.50
CA LEU A 11 12.36 -7.78 -5.44
C LEU A 11 10.91 -7.80 -5.91
N GLY A 12 10.32 -8.98 -5.97
CA GLY A 12 8.88 -9.16 -6.21
C GLY A 12 8.06 -9.21 -4.93
N VAL A 13 6.86 -8.64 -4.94
CA VAL A 13 5.89 -8.76 -3.85
C VAL A 13 4.49 -9.08 -4.38
N ALA A 14 3.80 -10.01 -3.72
CA ALA A 14 2.38 -10.23 -3.88
C ALA A 14 1.68 -9.85 -2.58
N GLY A 15 0.84 -8.81 -2.60
CA GLY A 15 0.11 -8.35 -1.43
C GLY A 15 -0.60 -7.03 -1.66
N GLY A 16 -1.20 -6.49 -0.60
CA GLY A 16 -1.81 -5.16 -0.61
C GLY A 16 -0.80 -4.03 -0.42
N ASP A 17 -1.27 -2.78 -0.49
CA ASP A 17 -0.45 -1.57 -0.48
C ASP A 17 0.54 -1.48 0.70
N GLY A 18 0.13 -1.93 1.90
CA GLY A 18 1.02 -1.95 3.07
C GLY A 18 2.19 -2.92 2.92
N THR A 19 1.94 -4.13 2.41
CA THR A 19 3.01 -5.09 2.12
C THR A 19 3.91 -4.60 0.99
N GLN A 20 3.30 -4.00 -0.04
CA GLN A 20 4.04 -3.41 -1.16
C GLN A 20 4.99 -2.31 -0.70
N ALA A 21 4.52 -1.39 0.16
CA ALA A 21 5.34 -0.30 0.68
C ALA A 21 6.56 -0.79 1.49
N LEU A 22 6.39 -1.83 2.31
CA LEU A 22 7.49 -2.41 3.08
C LEU A 22 8.58 -2.99 2.18
N VAL A 23 8.19 -3.68 1.10
CA VAL A 23 9.15 -4.24 0.15
C VAL A 23 9.79 -3.14 -0.70
N ALA A 24 9.02 -2.14 -1.14
CA ALA A 24 9.54 -0.97 -1.84
C ALA A 24 10.62 -0.24 -1.02
N GLY A 25 10.42 -0.09 0.30
CA GLY A 25 11.42 0.49 1.19
C GLY A 25 12.72 -0.33 1.26
N VAL A 26 12.63 -1.66 1.21
CA VAL A 26 13.82 -2.52 1.11
C VAL A 26 14.49 -2.35 -0.25
N ALA A 27 13.73 -2.36 -1.34
CA ALA A 27 14.25 -2.24 -2.70
C ALA A 27 15.01 -0.91 -2.89
N ALA A 28 14.41 0.20 -2.47
CA ALA A 28 14.99 1.53 -2.52
C ALA A 28 16.28 1.63 -1.69
N ALA A 29 16.31 1.06 -0.47
CA ALA A 29 17.49 1.07 0.39
C ALA A 29 18.68 0.28 -0.19
N HIS A 30 18.43 -0.62 -1.13
CA HIS A 30 19.42 -1.49 -1.75
C HIS A 30 19.66 -1.17 -3.24
N ASP A 31 19.02 -0.14 -3.79
CA ASP A 31 19.11 0.27 -5.20
C ASP A 31 18.81 -0.88 -6.18
N VAL A 32 17.76 -1.65 -5.88
CA VAL A 32 17.27 -2.73 -6.76
C VAL A 32 15.83 -2.44 -7.23
N PRO A 33 15.48 -2.79 -8.47
CA PRO A 33 14.10 -2.76 -8.94
C PRO A 33 13.12 -3.55 -8.07
N PHE A 34 11.86 -3.14 -8.14
CA PHE A 34 10.77 -3.70 -7.38
C PHE A 34 9.56 -3.96 -8.27
N MET A 35 8.98 -5.16 -8.15
CA MET A 35 7.80 -5.59 -8.91
C MET A 35 6.65 -5.92 -7.94
N VAL A 36 5.43 -5.50 -8.29
CA VAL A 36 4.22 -5.79 -7.51
C VAL A 36 3.26 -6.68 -8.28
N LEU A 37 2.60 -7.58 -7.57
CA LEU A 37 1.43 -8.32 -8.03
C LEU A 37 0.22 -7.88 -7.18
N ALA A 38 -0.90 -7.61 -7.85
CA ALA A 38 -2.15 -7.10 -7.27
C ALA A 38 -2.91 -8.17 -6.45
N ALA A 39 -2.28 -8.72 -5.40
CA ALA A 39 -2.81 -9.83 -4.61
C ALA A 39 -3.51 -9.40 -3.29
N GLY A 40 -3.67 -8.10 -3.03
CA GLY A 40 -4.43 -7.56 -1.89
C GLY A 40 -5.87 -7.12 -2.24
N THR A 41 -6.57 -6.53 -1.26
CA THR A 41 -7.98 -6.15 -1.39
C THR A 41 -8.22 -4.84 -2.16
N ARG A 42 -7.27 -3.89 -2.16
CA ARG A 42 -7.42 -2.59 -2.84
C ARG A 42 -6.38 -2.42 -3.93
N ASN A 43 -5.11 -2.61 -3.58
CA ASN A 43 -3.96 -2.56 -4.49
C ASN A 43 -3.88 -1.23 -5.24
N HIS A 44 -4.19 -0.12 -4.58
CA HIS A 44 -4.24 1.19 -5.24
C HIS A 44 -2.95 1.49 -5.99
N PHE A 45 -1.80 1.23 -5.37
CA PHE A 45 -0.51 1.43 -6.03
C PHE A 45 -0.34 0.55 -7.30
N ALA A 46 -0.68 -0.74 -7.23
CA ALA A 46 -0.65 -1.62 -8.41
C ALA A 46 -1.63 -1.17 -9.50
N MET A 47 -2.80 -0.64 -9.12
CA MET A 47 -3.78 -0.10 -10.07
C MET A 47 -3.29 1.20 -10.72
N ASP A 48 -2.60 2.06 -9.98
CA ASP A 48 -2.00 3.29 -10.49
C ASP A 48 -0.90 2.98 -11.53
N LEU A 49 -0.25 1.82 -11.42
CA LEU A 49 0.69 1.28 -12.40
C LEU A 49 0.02 0.60 -13.60
N GLY A 50 -1.32 0.49 -13.61
CA GLY A 50 -2.09 -0.11 -14.70
C GLY A 50 -2.14 -1.64 -14.69
N LEU A 51 -1.83 -2.29 -13.57
CA LEU A 51 -1.87 -3.76 -13.47
C LEU A 51 -3.30 -4.29 -13.39
N ASP A 52 -3.51 -5.47 -13.97
CA ASP A 52 -4.81 -6.13 -13.93
C ASP A 52 -5.02 -6.84 -12.58
N ARG A 53 -6.01 -6.38 -11.83
CA ARG A 53 -6.42 -7.00 -10.56
C ARG A 53 -7.16 -8.32 -10.75
N ALA A 54 -7.84 -8.51 -11.88
CA ALA A 54 -8.53 -9.76 -12.20
C ALA A 54 -7.54 -10.87 -12.59
N ASP A 55 -6.35 -10.49 -13.08
CA ASP A 55 -5.25 -11.40 -13.39
C ASP A 55 -3.92 -10.94 -12.77
N PRO A 56 -3.70 -11.15 -11.46
CA PRO A 56 -2.43 -10.84 -10.82
C PRO A 56 -1.27 -11.67 -11.36
N ALA A 57 -1.52 -12.85 -11.94
CA ALA A 57 -0.48 -13.73 -12.45
C ALA A 57 0.11 -13.20 -13.76
N GLY A 58 -0.70 -12.55 -14.61
CA GLY A 58 -0.23 -11.86 -15.81
C GLY A 58 0.82 -10.76 -15.53
N GLY A 59 0.86 -10.22 -14.31
CA GLY A 59 1.92 -9.30 -13.89
C GLY A 59 3.33 -9.90 -13.94
N LEU A 60 3.47 -11.23 -13.94
CA LEU A 60 4.76 -11.91 -14.08
C LEU A 60 5.39 -11.73 -15.47
N ASP A 61 4.61 -11.37 -16.49
CA ASP A 61 5.12 -11.08 -17.84
C ASP A 61 6.10 -9.90 -17.84
N ALA A 62 6.05 -9.04 -16.82
CA ALA A 62 7.02 -7.97 -16.62
C ALA A 62 8.46 -8.46 -16.38
N LEU A 63 8.64 -9.72 -15.96
CA LEU A 63 9.98 -10.29 -15.78
C LEU A 63 10.71 -10.55 -17.11
N THR A 64 9.98 -10.63 -18.23
CA THR A 64 10.57 -10.82 -19.56
C THR A 64 10.50 -9.55 -20.40
N ASP A 65 9.34 -8.91 -20.47
CA ASP A 65 9.07 -7.80 -21.41
C ASP A 65 8.58 -6.52 -20.70
N GLY A 66 8.78 -6.43 -19.38
CA GLY A 66 8.38 -5.28 -18.58
C GLY A 66 9.21 -4.02 -18.87
N VAL A 67 8.63 -2.87 -18.57
CA VAL A 67 9.32 -1.58 -18.57
C VAL A 67 9.56 -1.11 -17.13
N GLU A 68 10.76 -0.61 -16.85
CA GLU A 68 11.06 -0.01 -15.56
C GLU A 68 10.45 1.40 -15.47
N LEU A 69 9.74 1.66 -14.39
CA LEU A 69 9.19 2.97 -14.06
C LEU A 69 9.84 3.48 -12.78
N ARG A 70 10.29 4.74 -12.81
CA ARG A 70 10.76 5.42 -11.60
C ARG A 70 9.59 6.12 -10.93
N VAL A 71 9.37 5.80 -9.66
CA VAL A 71 8.33 6.37 -8.81
C VAL A 71 8.93 6.85 -7.51
N ASP A 72 8.31 7.87 -6.92
CA ASP A 72 8.72 8.37 -5.62
C ASP A 72 8.28 7.42 -4.51
N LEU A 73 9.13 7.24 -3.49
CA LEU A 73 8.79 6.54 -2.26
C LEU A 73 8.79 7.54 -1.11
N GLY A 74 7.66 7.66 -0.42
CA GLY A 74 7.54 8.51 0.75
C GLY A 74 7.87 7.76 2.04
N GLU A 75 8.25 8.50 3.09
CA GLU A 75 8.46 7.96 4.44
C GLU A 75 7.84 8.90 5.48
N VAL A 76 7.16 8.32 6.48
CA VAL A 76 6.77 9.05 7.69
C VAL A 76 7.11 8.21 8.92
N ALA A 77 7.85 8.82 9.86
CA ALA A 77 8.27 8.16 11.10
C ALA A 77 8.98 6.80 10.89
N GLY A 78 9.83 6.70 9.86
CA GLY A 78 10.54 5.46 9.53
C GLY A 78 9.70 4.40 8.80
N LEU A 79 8.45 4.72 8.44
CA LEU A 79 7.56 3.81 7.72
C LEU A 79 7.40 4.27 6.26
N PRO A 80 7.76 3.43 5.28
CA PRO A 80 7.59 3.76 3.87
C PRO A 80 6.13 3.72 3.45
N PHE A 81 5.75 4.53 2.46
CA PHE A 81 4.45 4.51 1.81
C PHE A 81 4.57 4.81 0.31
N VAL A 82 3.69 4.20 -0.49
CA VAL A 82 3.72 4.28 -1.97
C VAL A 82 2.57 5.08 -2.58
N ASN A 83 1.57 5.46 -1.79
CA ASN A 83 0.43 6.23 -2.30
C ASN A 83 0.02 7.33 -1.31
N THR A 84 -0.58 6.96 -0.17
CA THR A 84 -1.12 7.94 0.77
C THR A 84 -0.89 7.51 2.22
N VAL A 85 -0.63 8.48 3.09
CA VAL A 85 -0.68 8.32 4.55
C VAL A 85 -1.79 9.19 5.12
N SER A 86 -2.53 8.65 6.09
CA SER A 86 -3.60 9.37 6.82
C SER A 86 -3.38 9.26 8.32
N PHE A 87 -3.62 10.34 9.06
CA PHE A 87 -3.48 10.42 10.52
C PHE A 87 -4.75 10.99 11.18
N GLY A 88 -4.90 10.76 12.49
CA GLY A 88 -6.03 11.25 13.30
C GLY A 88 -7.30 10.41 13.16
N ALA A 89 -8.44 10.93 13.65
CA ALA A 89 -9.75 10.27 13.60
C ALA A 89 -10.14 9.74 12.20
N TYR A 90 -9.64 10.37 11.13
CA TYR A 90 -9.84 9.94 9.75
C TYR A 90 -9.14 8.59 9.42
N ALA A 91 -8.03 8.25 10.09
CA ALA A 91 -7.31 7.00 9.87
C ALA A 91 -8.09 5.78 10.40
N GLU A 92 -8.77 5.92 11.54
CA GLU A 92 -9.66 4.87 12.08
C GLU A 92 -10.86 4.64 11.17
N ILE A 93 -11.44 5.72 10.65
CA ILE A 93 -12.56 5.67 9.70
C ILE A 93 -12.16 4.96 8.41
N VAL A 94 -11.02 5.31 7.79
CA VAL A 94 -10.58 4.73 6.51
C VAL A 94 -10.18 3.25 6.62
N GLN A 95 -9.73 2.80 7.80
CA GLN A 95 -9.40 1.39 8.06
C GLN A 95 -10.60 0.54 8.49
N SER A 96 -11.65 1.16 9.02
CA SER A 96 -12.88 0.50 9.44
C SER A 96 -13.53 -0.28 8.28
N PRO A 97 -13.96 -1.52 8.51
CA PRO A 97 -14.76 -2.28 7.55
C PRO A 97 -15.98 -1.51 7.03
N ASP A 98 -16.61 -0.69 7.86
CA ASP A 98 -17.86 0.01 7.52
C ASP A 98 -17.66 1.13 6.48
N TYR A 99 -16.48 1.74 6.45
CA TYR A 99 -16.08 2.69 5.40
C TYR A 99 -15.67 1.97 4.10
N ARG A 100 -15.43 0.65 4.13
CA ARG A 100 -15.10 -0.12 2.91
C ARG A 100 -16.29 -0.22 1.96
N ASP A 101 -17.52 -0.11 2.49
CA ASP A 101 -18.75 -0.29 1.71
C ASP A 101 -19.55 1.01 1.48
N ALA A 102 -19.32 2.08 2.26
CA ALA A 102 -20.12 3.30 2.19
C ALA A 102 -19.32 4.52 1.68
N LYS A 103 -19.65 5.01 0.48
CA LYS A 103 -19.09 6.25 -0.09
C LYS A 103 -19.29 7.44 0.86
N ALA A 104 -18.18 8.08 1.25
CA ALA A 104 -17.90 9.47 1.69
C ALA A 104 -18.94 10.30 2.48
N VAL A 105 -20.23 10.14 2.25
CA VAL A 105 -21.33 10.89 2.86
C VAL A 105 -21.63 10.41 4.29
N THR A 106 -21.48 9.12 4.60
CA THR A 106 -21.79 8.59 5.94
C THR A 106 -20.71 8.94 6.99
N ALA A 107 -19.47 9.19 6.58
CA ALA A 107 -18.39 9.55 7.50
C ALA A 107 -18.56 10.96 8.10
N LEU A 108 -19.28 11.85 7.42
CA LEU A 108 -19.62 13.19 7.93
C LEU A 108 -20.67 13.15 9.04
N ASP A 109 -21.55 12.15 9.06
CA ASP A 109 -22.57 11.98 10.11
C ASP A 109 -22.00 11.39 11.41
N GLN A 110 -20.86 10.70 11.36
CA GLN A 110 -20.20 10.06 12.53
C GLN A 110 -19.06 10.92 13.12
N LEU A 111 -18.72 12.03 12.48
CA LEU A 111 -17.68 12.98 12.89
C LEU A 111 -17.88 13.57 14.31
N PRO A 112 -19.10 13.82 14.82
CA PRO A 112 -19.30 14.33 16.18
C PRO A 112 -18.76 13.39 17.26
N ASP A 113 -19.00 12.09 17.14
CA ASP A 113 -18.64 11.10 18.18
C ASP A 113 -17.12 10.85 18.24
N LEU A 114 -16.44 10.93 17.09
CA LEU A 114 -14.97 10.83 17.00
C LEU A 114 -14.25 12.08 17.50
N LEU A 115 -14.84 13.27 17.34
CA LEU A 115 -14.29 14.53 17.83
C LEU A 115 -14.46 14.71 19.36
N LEU A 116 -15.44 14.03 19.96
CA LEU A 116 -15.77 14.15 21.39
C LEU A 116 -15.02 13.17 22.30
N GLY A 117 -14.14 12.31 21.76
CA GLY A 117 -13.16 11.58 22.56
C GLY A 117 -13.68 10.38 23.37
N GLU A 118 -14.82 9.78 23.01
CA GLU A 118 -15.33 8.59 23.71
C GLU A 118 -14.69 7.27 23.24
N ALA A 119 -14.03 7.24 22.08
CA ALA A 119 -13.31 6.05 21.60
C ALA A 119 -11.87 5.93 22.11
N ALA A 120 -11.29 6.99 22.70
CA ALA A 120 -9.92 6.99 23.23
C ALA A 120 -9.79 6.29 24.61
N ALA A 121 -10.90 5.85 25.21
CA ALA A 121 -10.91 5.17 26.49
C ALA A 121 -10.98 3.64 26.33
N LYS A 122 -9.95 3.05 25.71
CA LYS A 122 -9.54 1.65 25.92
C LYS A 122 -8.17 1.42 25.28
N LEU A 123 -7.13 1.84 26.01
CA LEU A 123 -5.82 1.19 25.97
C LEU A 123 -5.89 -0.11 26.78
#